data_AF-A0A4U7D5K9-F1
#
_entry.id   AF-A0A4U7D5K9-F1
#
_cell.length_a   1.000
_cell.length_b   1.000
_cell.length_c   1.000
_cell.angle_alpha   90.00
_cell.angle_beta   90.00
_cell.angle_gamma   90.00
#
_symmetry.space_group_name_H-M   'P 1'
#
loop_
_entity.id
_entity.type
_entity.pdbx_description
1 polymer ?
#
loop_
_entity_poly.entity_id
_entity_poly.type
_entity_poly.pdbx_seq_one_letter_code
_entity_poly.pdbx_strand_id
1 'polypeptide(L)' 'MSTSEQRKYTPPEKNELYDLLSNHRRRYVIHFCKQADDPITLSDLAEQVAAREQDKSVPELTSAERKRVYTSLQQTH' A
#
# COMPACT_ATOMS: atom_id res chain seq x y z
N MET A 1 -8.05 21.96 23.80
CA MET A 1 -8.45 20.68 24.43
C MET A 1 -8.61 19.67 23.31
N SER A 2 -7.61 18.80 23.14
CA SER A 2 -7.52 17.89 22.00
C SER A 2 -8.37 16.65 22.23
N THR A 3 -9.37 16.44 21.38
CA THR A 3 -10.15 15.21 21.31
C THR A 3 -9.34 14.12 20.61
N SER A 4 -8.52 13.39 21.35
CA SER A 4 -8.00 12.10 20.91
C SER A 4 -9.09 11.04 21.12
N GLU A 5 -10.01 10.94 20.17
CA GLU A 5 -10.87 9.77 20.04
C GLU A 5 -9.98 8.56 19.75
N GLN A 6 -9.74 7.73 20.77
CA GLN A 6 -9.16 6.41 20.57
C GLN A 6 -10.17 5.59 19.78
N ARG A 7 -10.02 5.53 18.45
CA ARG A 7 -10.71 4.55 17.61
C ARG A 7 -10.40 3.18 18.19
N LYS A 8 -11.39 2.53 18.79
CA LYS A 8 -11.27 1.13 19.21
C LYS A 8 -10.96 0.31 17.98
N TYR A 9 -9.78 -0.32 17.97
CA TYR A 9 -9.44 -1.29 16.95
C TYR A 9 -10.25 -2.55 17.19
N THR A 10 -11.17 -2.85 16.28
CA THR A 10 -11.81 -4.16 16.20
C THR A 10 -11.03 -4.98 15.18
N PRO A 11 -10.37 -6.07 15.58
CA PRO A 11 -9.70 -6.95 14.63
C PRO A 11 -10.73 -7.48 13.60
N PRO A 12 -10.40 -7.50 12.31
CA PRO A 12 -11.28 -8.09 11.30
C PRO A 12 -11.42 -9.60 11.51
N GLU A 13 -12.54 -10.15 11.05
CA GLU A 13 -12.75 -11.59 11.05
C GLU A 13 -11.72 -12.30 10.16
N LYS A 14 -11.44 -13.58 10.44
CA LYS A 14 -10.41 -14.33 9.71
C LYS A 14 -10.63 -14.33 8.19
N ASN A 15 -11.88 -14.47 7.75
CA ASN A 15 -12.24 -14.44 6.33
C ASN A 15 -12.00 -13.06 5.72
N GLU A 16 -12.39 -11.99 6.40
CA GLU A 16 -12.14 -10.62 5.95
C GLU A 16 -10.65 -10.31 5.82
N LEU A 17 -9.84 -10.82 6.75
CA LEU A 17 -8.39 -10.71 6.67
C LEU A 17 -7.83 -11.45 5.46
N TYR A 18 -8.30 -12.67 5.17
CA TYR A 18 -7.88 -13.39 3.96
C TYR A 18 -8.32 -12.69 2.69
N ASP A 19 -9.54 -12.16 2.64
CA ASP A 19 -10.05 -11.42 1.49
C ASP A 19 -9.24 -10.14 1.27
N LEU A 20 -8.90 -9.43 2.34
CA LEU A 20 -8.04 -8.25 2.29
C LEU A 20 -6.65 -8.61 1.75
N LEU A 21 -6.05 -9.67 2.30
CA LEU A 21 -4.71 -10.12 1.95
C LEU A 21 -4.66 -10.90 0.64
N SER A 22 -5.80 -11.28 0.02
CA SER A 22 -5.83 -11.99 -1.26
C SER A 22 -5.21 -11.16 -2.40
N ASN A 23 -5.31 -9.83 -2.30
CA ASN A 23 -4.75 -8.91 -3.28
C ASN A 23 -3.23 -8.77 -3.10
N HIS A 24 -2.48 -9.20 -4.12
CA HIS A 24 -1.02 -9.13 -4.16
C HIS A 24 -0.48 -7.70 -3.89
N ARG A 25 -1.15 -6.68 -4.42
CA ARG A 25 -0.79 -5.27 -4.24
C ARG A 25 -0.86 -4.84 -2.78
N ARG A 26 -1.93 -5.22 -2.07
CA ARG A 26 -2.10 -4.93 -0.63
C ARG A 26 -1.00 -5.58 0.20
N ARG A 27 -0.58 -6.80 -0.17
CA ARG A 27 0.55 -7.47 0.49
C ARG A 27 1.87 -6.73 0.27
N TYR A 28 2.13 -6.24 -0.95
CA TYR A 28 3.31 -5.42 -1.21
C TYR A 28 3.30 -4.10 -0.45
N VAL A 29 2.16 -3.42 -0.38
CA VAL A 29 2.00 -2.20 0.42
C VAL A 29 2.37 -2.45 1.88
N ILE A 30 1.78 -3.48 2.50
CA ILE A 30 2.08 -3.83 3.90
C ILE A 30 3.56 -4.18 4.05
N HIS A 31 4.12 -4.95 3.13
CA HIS A 31 5.53 -5.35 3.15
C HIS A 31 6.47 -4.13 3.13
N PHE A 32 6.23 -3.16 2.25
CA PHE A 32 7.04 -1.94 2.17
C PHE A 32 6.85 -1.04 3.39
N CYS A 33 5.61 -0.82 3.84
CA CYS A 33 5.35 -0.02 5.03
C CYS A 33 5.98 -0.62 6.30
N LYS A 34 6.08 -1.95 6.41
CA LYS A 34 6.73 -2.62 7.55
C LYS A 34 8.26 -2.56 7.53
N GLN A 35 8.86 -2.28 6.37
CA GLN A 35 10.31 -2.18 6.22
C GLN A 35 10.82 -0.73 6.18
N ALA A 36 9.92 0.24 6.01
CA ALA A 36 10.30 1.63 6.02
C ALA A 36 10.62 2.06 7.45
N ASP A 37 11.83 2.56 7.66
CA ASP A 37 12.26 3.15 8.94
C ASP A 37 11.54 4.49 9.20
N ASP A 38 11.15 5.18 8.14
CA ASP A 38 10.48 6.47 8.14
C ASP A 38 9.12 6.42 7.42
N PRO A 39 8.21 7.38 7.68
CA PRO A 39 6.97 7.51 6.92
C PRO A 39 7.22 7.57 5.41
N ILE A 40 6.62 6.63 4.68
CA ILE A 40 6.71 6.56 3.22
C ILE A 40 5.57 7.35 2.58
N THR A 41 5.87 8.09 1.50
CA THR A 41 4.82 8.80 0.76
C THR A 41 4.02 7.82 -0.11
N LEU A 42 2.78 8.21 -0.46
CA LEU A 42 1.95 7.43 -1.39
C LEU A 42 2.63 7.27 -2.76
N SER A 43 3.37 8.29 -3.21
CA SER A 43 4.10 8.26 -4.47
C SER A 43 5.21 7.23 -4.44
N ASP A 44 6.08 7.28 -3.41
CA ASP A 44 7.19 6.34 -3.27
C ASP A 44 6.68 4.90 -3.13
N LEU A 45 5.60 4.71 -2.36
CA LEU A 45 4.96 3.41 -2.22
C LEU A 45 4.41 2.90 -3.56
N ALA A 46 3.80 3.77 -4.38
CA ALA A 46 3.31 3.40 -5.69
C ALA A 46 4.45 2.98 -6.64
N GLU A 47 5.60 3.64 -6.56
CA GLU A 47 6.78 3.28 -7.35
C GLU A 47 7.34 1.91 -6.96
N GLN A 48 7.54 1.67 -5.66
CA GLN A 48 8.06 0.39 -5.15
C GLN A 48 7.13 -0.78 -5.49
N VAL A 49 5.82 -0.57 -5.35
CA VAL A 49 4.81 -1.57 -5.69
C VAL A 49 4.76 -1.82 -7.21
N ALA A 50 4.81 -0.76 -8.03
CA ALA A 50 4.84 -0.90 -9.49
C ALA A 50 6.10 -1.65 -9.96
N ALA A 51 7.25 -1.34 -9.38
CA ALA A 51 8.52 -2.02 -9.64
C ALA A 51 8.40 -3.53 -9.36
N ARG A 52 7.82 -3.90 -8.21
CA ARG A 52 7.61 -5.31 -7.85
C ARG A 52 6.58 -6.02 -8.72
N GLU A 53 5.49 -5.35 -9.13
CA GLU A 53 4.46 -5.96 -9.97
C GLU A 53 4.94 -6.20 -11.41
N GLN A 54 5.81 -5.33 -11.93
CA GLN A 54 6.32 -5.41 -13.29
C GLN A 54 7.67 -6.14 -13.40
N ASP A 55 8.24 -6.55 -12.27
CA ASP A 55 9.59 -7.10 -12.16
C ASP A 55 10.65 -6.18 -12.81
N LYS A 56 10.60 -4.90 -12.44
CA LYS A 56 11.47 -3.83 -12.95
C LYS A 56 12.11 -3.06 -11.79
N SER A 57 13.20 -2.37 -12.07
CA SER A 57 13.68 -1.33 -11.16
C SER A 57 12.84 -0.05 -11.28
N VAL A 58 12.83 0.78 -10.24
CA VAL A 58 12.08 2.06 -10.24
C VAL A 58 12.45 2.98 -11.42
N PRO A 59 13.74 3.14 -11.80
CA PRO A 59 14.13 3.95 -12.97
C PRO A 59 13.57 3.44 -14.31
N GLU A 60 13.27 2.14 -14.42
CA GLU A 60 12.73 1.52 -15.64
C GLU A 60 11.21 1.64 -15.77
N LEU A 61 10.54 2.17 -14.74
CA LEU A 61 9.09 2.35 -14.75
C LEU A 61 8.67 3.48 -15.67
N THR A 62 7.66 3.20 -16.48
CA THR A 62 6.94 4.21 -17.22
C THR A 62 6.03 5.02 -16.31
N SER A 63 5.75 6.27 -16.68
CA SER A 63 4.79 7.11 -15.95
C SER A 63 3.39 6.51 -15.90
N ALA A 64 3.00 5.71 -16.91
CA ALA A 64 1.71 5.03 -16.93
C ALA A 64 1.62 3.89 -15.89
N GLU A 65 2.70 3.10 -15.74
CA GLU A 65 2.78 2.05 -14.72
C GLU A 65 2.72 2.64 -13.30
N ARG A 66 3.49 3.70 -13.03
CA ARG A 66 3.45 4.43 -11.75
C ARG A 66 2.05 4.96 -11.46
N LYS A 67 1.45 5.67 -12.43
CA LYS A 67 0.12 6.29 -12.28
C LYS A 67 -0.97 5.25 -12.01
N ARG A 68 -0.93 4.09 -12.67
CA ARG A 68 -1.91 3.02 -12.45
C ARG A 68 -1.92 2.55 -11.00
N VAL A 69 -0.74 2.30 -10.43
CA VAL A 69 -0.62 1.86 -9.03
C VAL A 69 -1.02 2.99 -8.09
N TYR A 70 -0.53 4.21 -8.30
CA TYR A 70 -0.88 5.37 -7.50
C TYR A 70 -2.39 5.58 -7.40
N THR A 71 -3.09 5.59 -8.54
CA THR A 71 -4.54 5.74 -8.57
C THR A 71 -5.24 4.59 -7.86
N SER A 72 -4.78 3.35 -8.04
CA SER A 72 -5.33 2.19 -7.34
C SER A 72 -5.18 2.30 -5.82
N LEU A 73 -4.02 2.75 -5.32
CA LEU A 73 -3.79 2.94 -3.89
C LEU A 73 -4.65 4.08 -3.33
N GLN A 74 -4.84 5.15 -4.10
CA GLN A 74 -5.67 6.28 -3.69
C GLN A 74 -7.17 5.94 -3.63
N GLN A 75 -7.66 5.08 -4.51
CA GLN A 75 -9.08 4.72 -4.61
C GLN A 75 -9.48 3.57 -3.69
N THR A 76 -8.53 2.70 -3.35
CA THR A 76 -8.79 1.58 -2.44
C THR A 76 -8.63 2.08 -1.01
N HIS A 77 -9.71 2.62 -0.44
CA HIS A 77 -9.82 2.96 0.98
C HIS A 77 -10.25 1.76 1.82
#